data_AF-A0A9W4P6A6-F1
#
_entry.id   AF-A0A9W4P6A6-F1
#
_cell.length_a   1.000
_cell.length_b   1.000
_cell.length_c   1.000
_cell.angle_alpha   90.00
_cell.angle_beta   90.00
_cell.angle_gamma   90.00
#
_symmetry.space_group_name_H-M   'P 1'
#
loop_
_entity.id
_entity.type
_entity.pdbx_description
1 polymer ?
#
loop_
_entity_poly.entity_id
_entity_poly.type
_entity_poly.pdbx_seq_one_letter_code
_entity_poly.pdbx_strand_id
1 'polypeptide(L)'
;MSPSTIPTPLDPISEWRAWQTFTIIYTILLNRQIRRRWLLEQKSMQDRPLRERFRPVIFLEPVPTLQKPNTNKEATSNPFNKSTMDKLRTKAALLRARVEKGKELASEIERRMVQYPPIRFPTHFCHTCVSDGERVEVLLTTCGHRVCRTCIQYGVDEDGVYECSICFVPTGFVARSPLVLVKDCPGEVAPILRKGEVAM
;
A
#
# COMPACT_ATOMS: atom_id res chain seq x y z
N MET A 1 -15.89 -14.51 46.56
CA MET A 1 -15.29 -13.36 45.86
C MET A 1 -15.15 -13.73 44.41
N SER A 2 -15.97 -13.14 43.54
CA SER A 2 -15.85 -13.40 42.09
C SER A 2 -14.56 -12.74 41.58
N PRO A 3 -13.70 -13.44 40.84
CA PRO A 3 -12.49 -12.85 40.30
C PRO A 3 -12.87 -11.71 39.35
N SER A 4 -12.27 -10.53 39.57
CA SER A 4 -12.39 -9.38 38.67
C SER A 4 -11.95 -9.79 37.26
N THR A 5 -12.89 -9.79 36.32
CA THR A 5 -12.68 -10.11 34.90
C THR A 5 -11.97 -9.00 34.12
N ILE A 6 -11.60 -7.90 34.78
CA ILE A 6 -10.93 -6.77 34.14
C ILE A 6 -9.42 -7.07 34.14
N PRO A 7 -8.79 -7.24 32.96
CA PRO A 7 -7.35 -7.43 32.87
C PRO A 7 -6.64 -6.23 33.50
N THR A 8 -5.66 -6.49 34.35
CA THR A 8 -4.82 -5.43 34.92
C THR A 8 -4.14 -4.69 33.77
N PRO A 9 -4.27 -3.35 33.66
CA PRO A 9 -3.61 -2.60 32.61
C PRO A 9 -2.09 -2.72 32.72
N LEU A 10 -1.42 -2.83 31.59
CA LEU A 10 0.05 -2.82 31.53
C LEU A 10 0.57 -1.47 32.04
N ASP A 11 1.77 -1.47 32.62
CA ASP A 11 2.44 -0.20 32.92
C ASP A 11 2.75 0.55 31.60
N PRO A 12 2.84 1.90 31.63
CA PRO A 12 2.99 2.70 30.42
C PRO A 12 4.22 2.35 29.59
N ILE A 13 5.32 1.89 30.22
CA ILE A 13 6.53 1.51 29.53
C ILE A 13 6.31 0.19 28.78
N SER A 14 5.73 -0.80 29.45
CA SER A 14 5.38 -2.09 28.83
C SER A 14 4.38 -1.92 27.69
N GLU A 15 3.36 -1.08 27.87
CA GLU A 15 2.39 -0.81 26.81
C GLU A 15 3.07 -0.17 25.58
N TRP A 16 3.87 0.88 25.79
CA TRP A 16 4.61 1.54 24.71
C TRP A 16 5.56 0.58 23.99
N ARG A 17 6.29 -0.27 24.73
CA ARG A 17 7.18 -1.30 24.15
C ARG A 17 6.42 -2.35 23.36
N ALA A 18 5.24 -2.76 23.81
CA ALA A 18 4.39 -3.70 23.08
C ALA A 18 3.99 -3.11 21.72
N TRP A 19 3.55 -1.86 21.70
CA TRP A 19 3.19 -1.19 20.45
C TRP A 19 4.38 -0.96 19.52
N GLN A 20 5.56 -0.58 20.04
CA GLN A 20 6.78 -0.52 19.24
C GLN A 20 7.11 -1.89 18.62
N THR A 21 7.06 -2.95 19.42
CA THR A 21 7.29 -4.33 18.96
C THR A 21 6.32 -4.70 17.83
N PHE A 22 5.03 -4.35 17.95
CA PHE A 22 4.07 -4.58 16.85
C PHE A 22 4.46 -3.83 15.58
N THR A 23 4.89 -2.57 15.66
CA THR A 23 5.34 -1.86 14.46
C THR A 23 6.54 -2.56 13.79
N ILE A 24 7.51 -3.05 14.56
CA ILE A 24 8.67 -3.78 14.04
C ILE A 24 8.22 -5.07 13.34
N ILE A 25 7.41 -5.89 14.03
CA ILE A 25 6.92 -7.17 13.51
C ILE A 25 6.13 -6.95 12.22
N TYR A 26 5.18 -6.01 12.22
CA TYR A 26 4.37 -5.75 11.04
C TYR A 26 5.18 -5.17 9.88
N THR A 27 6.20 -4.34 10.12
CA THR A 27 7.10 -3.89 9.04
C THR A 27 7.88 -5.06 8.44
N ILE A 28 8.38 -5.99 9.26
CA ILE A 28 9.07 -7.20 8.77
C ILE A 28 8.11 -8.05 7.92
N LEU A 29 6.90 -8.29 8.42
CA LEU A 29 5.88 -9.05 7.69
C LEU A 29 5.46 -8.36 6.39
N LEU A 30 5.35 -7.03 6.39
CA LEU A 30 5.02 -6.24 5.21
C LEU A 30 6.11 -6.40 4.15
N ASN A 31 7.38 -6.26 4.54
CA ASN A 31 8.51 -6.47 3.64
C ASN A 31 8.54 -7.90 3.07
N ARG A 32 8.14 -8.92 3.85
CA ARG A 32 7.97 -10.28 3.34
C ARG A 32 6.87 -10.37 2.29
N GLN A 33 5.71 -9.74 2.51
CA GLN A 33 4.63 -9.73 1.52
C GLN A 33 5.01 -8.96 0.25
N ILE A 34 5.71 -7.83 0.37
CA ILE A 34 6.22 -7.05 -0.77
C ILE A 34 7.18 -7.91 -1.61
N ARG A 35 8.13 -8.62 -0.96
CA ARG A 35 9.06 -9.54 -1.65
C ARG A 35 8.32 -10.69 -2.32
N ARG A 36 7.35 -11.31 -1.63
CA ARG A 36 6.54 -12.39 -2.19
C ARG A 36 5.78 -11.92 -3.44
N ARG A 37 5.09 -10.78 -3.37
CA ARG A 37 4.39 -10.19 -4.50
C ARG A 37 5.34 -9.95 -5.68
N TRP A 38 6.50 -9.36 -5.43
CA TRP A 38 7.50 -9.14 -6.48
C TRP A 38 7.97 -10.43 -7.15
N LEU A 39 8.25 -11.48 -6.38
CA LEU A 39 8.63 -12.78 -6.94
C LEU A 39 7.52 -13.38 -7.83
N LEU A 40 6.26 -13.27 -7.41
CA LEU A 40 5.11 -13.71 -8.19
C LEU A 40 4.95 -12.89 -9.47
N GLU A 41 5.12 -11.57 -9.38
CA GLU A 41 5.10 -10.69 -10.55
C GLU A 41 6.22 -11.07 -11.54
N GLN A 42 7.45 -11.29 -11.07
CA GLN A 42 8.55 -11.75 -11.93
C GLN A 42 8.25 -13.10 -12.58
N LYS A 43 7.77 -14.08 -11.79
CA LYS A 43 7.41 -15.41 -12.28
C LYS A 43 6.31 -15.35 -13.36
N SER A 44 5.30 -14.50 -13.17
CA SER A 44 4.22 -14.31 -14.15
C SER A 44 4.68 -13.72 -15.49
N MET A 45 5.84 -13.05 -15.52
CA MET A 45 6.38 -12.37 -16.70
C MET A 45 7.60 -13.10 -17.30
N GLN A 46 8.05 -14.19 -16.70
CA GLN A 46 9.29 -14.89 -17.06
C GLN A 46 9.30 -15.35 -18.52
N ASP A 47 8.16 -15.84 -19.01
CA ASP A 47 8.00 -16.37 -20.37
C ASP A 47 7.45 -15.33 -21.36
N ARG A 48 7.17 -14.10 -20.90
CA ARG A 48 6.66 -13.03 -21.76
C ARG A 48 7.79 -12.38 -22.56
N PRO A 49 7.54 -11.90 -23.79
CA PRO A 49 8.50 -11.08 -24.54
C PRO A 49 8.95 -9.85 -23.73
N LEU A 50 10.22 -9.45 -23.85
CA LEU A 50 10.78 -8.32 -23.08
C LEU A 50 9.95 -7.03 -23.18
N ARG A 51 9.38 -6.75 -24.35
CA ARG A 51 8.52 -5.58 -24.61
C ARG A 51 7.20 -5.61 -23.83
N GLU A 52 6.78 -6.77 -23.36
CA GLU A 52 5.56 -6.99 -22.58
C GLU A 52 5.86 -7.12 -21.08
N ARG A 53 7.13 -7.20 -20.66
CA ARG A 53 7.51 -7.29 -19.26
C ARG A 53 7.42 -5.94 -18.58
N PHE A 54 6.62 -5.86 -17.53
CA PHE A 54 6.74 -4.78 -16.56
C PHE A 54 8.02 -4.99 -15.74
N ARG A 55 8.74 -3.91 -15.41
CA ARG A 55 9.88 -3.93 -14.49
C ARG A 55 9.40 -3.53 -13.09
N PRO A 56 8.98 -4.47 -12.23
CA PRO A 56 8.51 -4.12 -10.91
C PRO A 56 9.69 -3.64 -10.06
N VAL A 57 9.61 -2.38 -9.62
CA VAL A 57 10.53 -1.79 -8.65
C VAL A 57 10.04 -2.14 -7.25
N ILE A 58 10.93 -2.63 -6.39
CA ILE A 58 10.62 -2.93 -5.00
C ILE A 58 11.06 -1.76 -4.12
N PHE A 59 10.14 -1.24 -3.32
CA PHE A 59 10.46 -0.38 -2.19
C PHE A 59 10.16 -1.15 -0.90
N LEU A 60 11.18 -1.43 -0.11
CA LEU A 60 11.02 -2.02 1.22
C LEU A 60 10.93 -0.91 2.26
N GLU A 61 10.08 -1.12 3.25
CA GLU A 61 9.94 -0.21 4.39
C GLU A 61 11.14 -0.38 5.33
N PRO A 62 11.75 0.72 5.83
CA PRO A 62 12.81 0.63 6.81
C PRO A 62 12.27 0.01 8.10
N VAL A 63 12.91 -1.07 8.57
CA VAL A 63 12.52 -1.75 9.82
C VAL A 63 12.95 -0.87 10.99
N PRO A 64 12.02 -0.39 11.83
CA PRO A 64 12.38 0.42 12.98
C PRO A 64 13.17 -0.41 14.00
N THR A 65 14.03 0.25 14.77
CA THR A 65 14.72 -0.37 15.91
C THR A 65 13.94 -0.11 17.19
N LEU A 66 14.01 -1.05 18.14
CA LEU A 66 13.40 -0.87 19.46
C LEU A 66 14.15 0.24 20.19
N GLN A 67 13.43 1.25 20.67
CA GLN A 67 14.05 2.39 21.34
C GLN A 67 13.92 2.27 22.85
N LYS A 68 14.89 2.82 23.58
CA LYS A 68 14.73 3.05 25.02
C LYS A 68 13.82 4.28 25.19
N PRO A 69 12.74 4.21 25.99
CA PRO A 69 11.90 5.37 26.21
C PRO A 69 12.70 6.46 26.93
N ASN A 70 12.59 7.70 26.44
CA ASN A 70 13.23 8.83 27.09
C ASN A 70 12.35 9.30 28.26
N THR A 71 12.75 8.94 29.48
CA THR A 71 12.07 9.33 30.71
C THR A 71 12.47 10.70 31.24
N ASN A 72 13.46 11.35 30.62
CA ASN A 72 14.15 12.53 31.18
C ASN A 72 13.67 13.86 30.61
N LYS A 73 12.47 13.94 30.02
CA LYS A 73 11.97 15.19 29.39
C LYS A 73 10.59 15.59 29.90
N GLU A 74 10.42 16.91 30.02
CA GLU A 74 9.19 17.63 30.38
C GLU A 74 7.97 17.16 29.58
N ALA A 75 6.77 17.42 30.14
CA ALA A 75 5.48 16.86 29.74
C ALA A 75 5.13 16.89 28.23
N THR A 76 5.72 17.82 27.46
CA THR A 76 5.48 18.00 26.03
C THR A 76 6.13 16.94 25.13
N SER A 77 7.20 16.27 25.57
CA SER A 77 7.85 15.19 24.82
C SER A 77 7.77 13.82 25.51
N ASN A 78 6.77 13.63 26.37
CA ASN A 78 6.55 12.36 27.04
C ASN A 78 6.12 11.29 26.01
N PRO A 79 6.90 10.21 25.80
CA PRO A 79 6.56 9.15 24.83
C PRO A 79 5.27 8.40 25.18
N PHE A 80 4.80 8.52 26.43
CA PHE A 80 3.60 7.87 26.96
C PHE A 80 2.37 8.77 26.90
N ASN A 81 2.47 10.00 26.37
CA ASN A 81 1.30 10.85 26.24
C ASN A 81 0.27 10.24 25.27
N LYS A 82 -1.01 10.56 25.48
CA LYS A 82 -2.13 9.97 24.72
C LYS A 82 -1.94 10.14 23.21
N SER A 83 -1.58 11.33 22.75
CA SER A 83 -1.34 11.63 21.34
C SER A 83 -0.24 10.77 20.70
N THR A 84 0.89 10.57 21.38
CA THR A 84 2.00 9.73 20.88
C THR A 84 1.61 8.25 20.86
N MET A 85 0.93 7.78 21.92
CA MET A 85 0.42 6.41 21.98
C MET A 85 -0.61 6.14 20.88
N ASP A 86 -1.53 7.08 20.63
CA ASP A 86 -2.54 6.98 19.58
C ASP A 86 -1.90 6.96 18.18
N LYS A 87 -0.87 7.78 17.94
CA LYS A 87 -0.07 7.72 16.71
C LYS A 87 0.62 6.36 16.54
N LEU A 88 1.18 5.80 17.61
CA LEU A 88 1.87 4.51 17.57
C LEU A 88 0.89 3.36 17.30
N ARG A 89 -0.27 3.37 17.96
CA ARG A 89 -1.37 2.41 17.71
C ARG A 89 -1.88 2.51 16.28
N THR A 90 -2.13 3.73 15.79
CA THR A 90 -2.57 3.98 14.42
C THR A 90 -1.55 3.45 13.42
N LYS A 91 -0.26 3.73 13.63
CA LYS A 91 0.81 3.20 12.80
C LYS A 91 0.84 1.67 12.79
N ALA A 92 0.70 1.02 13.95
CA ALA A 92 0.65 -0.44 14.04
C ALA A 92 -0.57 -1.02 13.31
N ALA A 93 -1.74 -0.39 13.46
CA ALA A 93 -2.97 -0.78 12.76
C ALA A 93 -2.84 -0.65 11.23
N LEU A 94 -2.27 0.46 10.74
CA LEU A 94 -2.00 0.68 9.32
C LEU A 94 -1.02 -0.36 8.77
N LEU A 95 0.10 -0.62 9.47
CA LEU A 95 1.06 -1.65 9.06
C LEU A 95 0.40 -3.03 9.00
N ARG A 96 -0.43 -3.38 9.99
CA ARG A 96 -1.19 -4.64 9.97
C ARG A 96 -2.14 -4.71 8.77
N ALA A 97 -2.91 -3.66 8.50
CA ALA A 97 -3.80 -3.61 7.34
C ALA A 97 -3.03 -3.79 6.03
N ARG A 98 -1.87 -3.14 5.89
CA ARG A 98 -0.97 -3.29 4.73
C ARG A 98 -0.44 -4.72 4.58
N VAL A 99 -0.11 -5.39 5.69
CA VAL A 99 0.30 -6.80 5.69
C VAL A 99 -0.83 -7.69 5.16
N GLU A 100 -2.04 -7.55 5.71
CA GLU A 100 -3.19 -8.37 5.28
C GLU A 100 -3.55 -8.11 3.82
N LYS A 101 -3.53 -6.85 3.39
CA LYS A 101 -3.73 -6.50 1.99
C LYS A 101 -2.64 -7.10 1.11
N GLY A 102 -1.38 -7.07 1.54
CA GLY A 102 -0.28 -7.73 0.83
C GLY A 102 -0.48 -9.23 0.65
N LYS A 103 -1.03 -9.93 1.65
CA LYS A 103 -1.38 -11.36 1.56
C LYS A 103 -2.49 -11.59 0.54
N GLU A 104 -3.56 -10.79 0.59
CA GLU A 104 -4.68 -10.86 -0.36
C GLU A 104 -4.19 -10.72 -1.80
N LEU A 105 -3.35 -9.71 -2.08
CA LEU A 105 -2.80 -9.48 -3.42
C LEU A 105 -1.91 -10.64 -3.90
N ALA A 106 -1.05 -11.16 -3.02
CA ALA A 106 -0.19 -12.29 -3.38
C ALA A 106 -1.00 -13.55 -3.67
N SER A 107 -1.99 -13.87 -2.83
CA SER A 107 -2.90 -14.99 -3.03
C SER A 107 -3.75 -14.84 -4.29
N GLU A 108 -4.18 -13.62 -4.62
CA GLU A 108 -4.94 -13.36 -5.84
C GLU A 108 -4.08 -13.56 -7.10
N ILE A 109 -2.81 -13.15 -7.09
CA ILE A 109 -1.88 -13.45 -8.19
C ILE A 109 -1.72 -14.97 -8.35
N GLU A 110 -1.46 -15.70 -7.26
CA GLU A 110 -1.31 -17.16 -7.29
C GLU A 110 -2.57 -17.84 -7.84
N ARG A 111 -3.75 -17.42 -7.38
CA ARG A 111 -5.04 -17.93 -7.88
C ARG A 111 -5.20 -17.71 -9.38
N ARG A 112 -4.90 -16.50 -9.86
CA ARG A 112 -5.01 -16.13 -11.28
C ARG A 112 -3.99 -16.84 -12.17
N MET A 113 -2.80 -17.14 -11.65
CA MET A 113 -1.74 -17.85 -12.37
C MET A 113 -2.10 -19.30 -12.70
N VAL A 114 -2.98 -19.93 -11.90
CA VAL A 114 -3.39 -21.34 -12.08
C VAL A 114 -4.86 -21.49 -12.51
N GLN A 115 -5.54 -20.37 -12.78
CA GLN A 115 -6.95 -20.36 -13.14
C GLN A 115 -7.19 -20.95 -14.54
N TYR A 116 -8.33 -21.62 -14.72
CA TYR A 116 -8.84 -22.06 -16.02
C TYR A 116 -10.19 -21.39 -16.34
N PRO A 117 -10.38 -20.77 -17.52
CA PRO A 117 -9.36 -20.53 -18.55
C PRO A 117 -8.24 -19.60 -18.06
N PRO A 118 -7.03 -19.66 -18.66
CA PRO A 118 -5.87 -18.90 -18.20
C PRO A 118 -6.07 -17.39 -18.40
N ILE A 119 -5.76 -16.61 -17.37
CA ILE A 119 -5.77 -15.14 -17.44
C ILE A 119 -4.51 -14.66 -18.13
N ARG A 120 -4.66 -13.72 -19.08
CA ARG A 120 -3.52 -13.22 -19.86
C ARG A 120 -2.52 -12.48 -18.98
N PHE A 121 -3.01 -11.65 -18.07
CA PHE A 121 -2.17 -10.87 -17.16
C PHE A 121 -2.58 -11.08 -15.70
N PRO A 122 -2.07 -12.13 -15.02
CA PRO A 122 -2.44 -12.46 -13.64
C PRO A 122 -2.21 -11.35 -12.62
N THR A 123 -1.35 -10.39 -12.95
CA THR A 123 -0.98 -9.24 -12.10
C THR A 123 -1.73 -7.95 -12.46
N HIS A 124 -2.55 -7.97 -13.51
CA HIS A 124 -3.31 -6.82 -13.98
C HIS A 124 -4.71 -6.79 -13.36
N PHE A 125 -4.78 -6.29 -12.13
CA PHE A 125 -6.04 -6.13 -11.41
C PHE A 125 -5.95 -4.99 -10.40
N CYS A 126 -7.10 -4.54 -9.91
CA CYS A 126 -7.16 -3.50 -8.90
C CYS A 126 -6.62 -4.02 -7.56
N HIS A 127 -5.58 -3.38 -7.04
CA HIS A 127 -5.03 -3.72 -5.73
C HIS A 127 -5.95 -3.34 -4.57
N THR A 128 -7.00 -2.54 -4.77
CA THR A 128 -7.97 -2.18 -3.71
C THR A 128 -9.12 -3.18 -3.61
N CYS A 129 -9.79 -3.48 -4.73
CA CYS A 129 -11.00 -4.32 -4.75
C CYS A 129 -10.83 -5.66 -5.48
N VAL A 130 -9.60 -6.02 -5.88
CA VAL A 130 -9.24 -7.25 -6.62
C VAL A 130 -9.99 -7.49 -7.94
N SER A 131 -10.71 -6.48 -8.44
CA SER A 131 -11.40 -6.55 -9.73
C SER A 131 -10.41 -6.70 -10.88
N ASP A 132 -10.74 -7.60 -11.82
CA ASP A 132 -9.92 -7.91 -12.98
C ASP A 132 -9.73 -6.72 -13.92
N GLY A 133 -8.49 -6.43 -14.31
CA GLY A 133 -8.16 -5.36 -15.23
C GLY A 133 -8.60 -5.61 -16.68
N GLU A 134 -9.03 -6.82 -17.03
CA GLU A 134 -9.73 -7.10 -18.29
C GLU A 134 -11.19 -6.62 -18.27
N ARG A 135 -11.77 -6.41 -17.07
CA ARG A 135 -13.15 -5.94 -16.87
C ARG A 135 -13.25 -4.48 -16.48
N VAL A 136 -12.23 -3.96 -15.79
CA VAL A 136 -12.19 -2.57 -15.33
C VAL A 136 -10.91 -1.90 -15.77
N GLU A 137 -10.97 -0.60 -16.04
CA GLU A 137 -9.74 0.15 -16.30
C GLU A 137 -8.94 0.30 -15.01
N VAL A 138 -7.71 -0.23 -15.03
CA VAL A 138 -6.76 -0.17 -13.94
C VAL A 138 -5.65 0.84 -14.28
N LEU A 139 -5.38 1.74 -13.33
CA LEU A 139 -4.37 2.80 -13.43
C LEU A 139 -3.23 2.52 -12.46
N LEU A 140 -2.00 2.83 -12.88
CA LEU A 140 -0.81 2.70 -12.04
C LEU A 140 -0.56 4.02 -11.31
N THR A 141 -0.51 3.96 -9.98
CA THR A 141 -0.16 5.09 -9.11
C THR A 141 1.35 5.31 -9.08
N THR A 142 1.80 6.51 -8.71
CA THR A 142 3.23 6.82 -8.57
C THR A 142 3.88 6.04 -7.42
N CYS A 143 3.10 5.59 -6.43
CA CYS A 143 3.56 4.66 -5.39
C CYS A 143 3.61 3.18 -5.83
N GLY A 144 3.31 2.86 -7.10
CA GLY A 144 3.42 1.51 -7.67
C GLY A 144 2.22 0.60 -7.44
N HIS A 145 1.12 1.10 -6.88
CA HIS A 145 -0.13 0.35 -6.73
C HIS A 145 -1.06 0.54 -7.94
N ARG A 146 -1.78 -0.52 -8.31
CA ARG A 146 -2.74 -0.53 -9.40
C ARG A 146 -4.14 -0.31 -8.85
N VAL A 147 -4.92 0.63 -9.36
CA VAL A 147 -6.25 0.99 -8.80
C VAL A 147 -7.24 1.20 -9.94
N CYS A 148 -8.48 0.70 -9.81
CA CYS A 148 -9.50 0.92 -10.83
C CYS A 148 -10.20 2.28 -10.66
N ARG A 149 -10.80 2.79 -11.73
CA ARG A 149 -11.52 4.09 -11.71
C ARG A 149 -12.57 4.18 -10.59
N THR A 150 -13.30 3.10 -10.33
CA THR A 150 -14.30 3.06 -9.26
C THR A 150 -13.67 3.27 -7.89
N CYS A 151 -12.58 2.55 -7.57
CA CYS A 151 -11.88 2.75 -6.29
C CYS A 151 -11.22 4.13 -6.18
N ILE A 152 -10.83 4.74 -7.30
CA ILE A 152 -10.31 6.11 -7.30
C ILE A 152 -11.40 7.09 -6.89
N GLN A 153 -12.62 6.96 -7.43
CA GLN A 153 -13.74 7.84 -7.09
C GLN A 153 -14.04 7.87 -5.58
N TYR A 154 -13.86 6.74 -4.88
CA TYR A 154 -14.05 6.65 -3.43
C TYR A 154 -12.80 7.00 -2.60
N GLY A 155 -11.65 7.16 -3.23
CA GLY A 155 -10.37 7.45 -2.56
C GLY A 155 -9.85 8.86 -2.80
N VAL A 156 -10.64 9.71 -3.45
CA VAL A 156 -10.34 11.13 -3.67
C VAL A 156 -10.95 11.94 -2.53
N ASP A 157 -10.16 12.85 -1.96
CA ASP A 157 -10.62 13.77 -0.92
C ASP A 157 -11.37 14.99 -1.52
N GLU A 158 -11.81 15.90 -0.65
CA GLU A 158 -12.55 17.12 -1.04
C GLU A 158 -11.72 18.04 -1.97
N ASP A 159 -10.40 17.95 -1.91
CA ASP A 159 -9.46 18.73 -2.72
C ASP A 159 -9.12 18.08 -4.06
N GLY A 160 -9.69 16.90 -4.35
CA GLY A 160 -9.42 16.17 -5.58
C GLY A 160 -8.13 15.33 -5.56
N VAL A 161 -7.49 15.20 -4.39
CA VAL A 161 -6.25 14.42 -4.22
C VAL A 161 -6.59 12.97 -3.91
N TYR A 162 -6.00 12.06 -4.67
CA TYR A 162 -6.18 10.63 -4.44
C TYR A 162 -5.24 10.14 -3.33
N GLU A 163 -5.81 9.59 -2.26
CA GLU A 163 -5.07 8.85 -1.24
C GLU A 163 -5.01 7.37 -1.61
N CYS A 164 -3.80 6.82 -1.71
CA CYS A 164 -3.64 5.40 -2.02
C CYS A 164 -4.23 4.53 -0.91
N SER A 165 -5.28 3.75 -1.19
CA SER A 165 -5.90 2.84 -0.20
C SER A 165 -5.00 1.68 0.27
N ILE A 166 -3.77 1.59 -0.27
CA ILE A 166 -2.77 0.58 0.11
C ILE A 166 -1.64 1.21 0.92
N CYS A 167 -1.17 2.40 0.54
CA CYS A 167 -0.10 3.08 1.28
C CYS A 167 -0.63 4.01 2.37
N PHE A 168 -1.88 4.45 2.27
CA PHE A 168 -2.50 5.49 3.09
C PHE A 168 -1.71 6.80 3.03
N VAL A 169 -1.29 7.17 1.82
CA VAL A 169 -0.59 8.42 1.52
C VAL A 169 -1.11 9.00 0.21
N PRO A 170 -1.17 10.33 0.08
CA PRO A 170 -1.45 11.01 -1.18
C PRO A 170 -0.51 10.53 -2.30
N THR A 171 -1.06 10.26 -3.48
CA THR A 171 -0.27 9.80 -4.64
C THR A 171 -0.90 10.27 -5.95
N GLY A 172 -0.08 10.36 -7.00
CA GLY A 172 -0.56 10.65 -8.36
C GLY A 172 -0.67 9.37 -9.19
N PHE A 173 -0.93 9.54 -10.48
CA PHE A 173 -0.92 8.46 -11.47
C PHE A 173 0.25 8.61 -12.43
N VAL A 174 0.86 7.48 -12.81
CA VAL A 174 1.87 7.46 -13.86
C VAL A 174 1.18 7.79 -15.17
N ALA A 175 1.60 8.86 -15.85
CA ALA A 175 1.12 9.17 -17.17
C ALA A 175 1.39 7.95 -18.07
N ARG A 176 0.36 7.40 -18.72
CA ARG A 176 0.60 6.50 -19.85
C ARG A 176 1.34 7.34 -20.87
N SER A 177 2.58 6.96 -21.23
CA SER A 177 3.20 7.54 -22.42
C SER A 177 2.18 7.44 -23.55
N PRO A 178 1.95 8.49 -24.35
CA PRO A 178 1.18 8.33 -25.56
C PRO A 178 1.86 7.19 -26.31
N LEU A 179 1.13 6.10 -26.53
CA LEU A 179 1.56 5.09 -27.47
C LEU A 179 1.87 5.88 -28.74
N VAL A 180 3.12 5.82 -29.19
CA VAL A 180 3.48 6.32 -30.51
C VAL A 180 2.76 5.40 -31.48
N LEU A 181 1.48 5.71 -31.71
CA LEU A 181 0.70 5.24 -32.81
C LEU A 181 1.35 5.88 -34.02
N VAL A 182 1.99 5.04 -34.83
CA VAL A 182 2.33 5.39 -36.19
C VAL A 182 1.03 5.83 -36.88
N LYS A 183 0.96 7.14 -37.13
CA LYS A 183 0.16 7.89 -38.09
C LYS A 183 -1.38 7.99 -37.94
N ASP A 184 -1.76 9.27 -37.90
CA ASP A 184 -2.94 9.93 -38.50
C ASP A 184 -4.32 9.74 -37.85
N CYS A 185 -4.69 10.71 -36.97
CA CYS A 185 -5.93 11.52 -37.03
C CYS A 185 -6.00 12.48 -35.82
N PRO A 186 -6.46 13.74 -35.98
CA PRO A 186 -6.58 14.70 -34.88
C PRO A 186 -7.94 14.54 -34.17
N GLY A 187 -7.92 14.31 -32.86
CA GLY A 187 -9.12 14.23 -32.03
C GLY A 187 -8.76 14.49 -30.57
N GLU A 188 -9.46 15.44 -29.97
CA GLU A 188 -9.17 16.12 -28.70
C GLU A 188 -8.82 15.19 -27.52
N VAL A 189 -7.73 15.53 -26.84
CA VAL A 189 -7.35 14.93 -25.55
C VAL A 189 -8.17 15.62 -24.46
N ALA A 190 -9.13 14.90 -23.87
CA ALA A 190 -9.86 15.34 -22.69
C ALA A 190 -8.92 15.62 -21.50
N PRO A 191 -9.21 16.60 -20.63
CA PRO A 191 -8.27 17.08 -19.63
C PRO A 191 -8.15 16.07 -18.48
N ILE A 192 -7.06 15.32 -18.45
CA ILE A 192 -6.69 14.50 -17.29
C ILE A 192 -5.99 15.43 -16.29
N LEU A 193 -6.69 15.67 -15.16
CA LEU A 193 -6.21 16.06 -13.82
C LEU A 193 -4.89 16.84 -13.82
N ARG A 194 -5.01 18.17 -13.66
CA ARG A 194 -3.90 19.11 -13.55
C ARG A 194 -2.85 18.61 -12.55
N LYS A 195 -1.59 18.59 -12.98
CA LYS A 195 -0.42 18.56 -12.10
C LYS A 195 -0.54 19.72 -11.11
N GLY A 196 -0.36 19.43 -9.83
CA GLY A 196 -0.03 20.46 -8.85
C GLY A 196 1.29 21.13 -9.26
N GLU A 197 1.21 22.39 -9.64
CA GLU A 197 2.36 23.28 -9.71
C GLU A 197 2.77 23.58 -8.26
N VAL A 198 3.96 23.11 -7.88
CA VAL A 198 4.67 23.60 -6.72
C VAL A 198 5.22 24.97 -7.10
N ALA A 199 4.66 26.03 -6.51
CA ALA A 199 5.31 27.34 -6.50
C ALA A 199 6.27 27.42 -5.31
N MET A 200 7.38 28.13 -5.57
CA MET A 200 8.58 28.36 -4.75
C MET A 200 8.33 28.65 -3.27
#